data_AF-A0A183I6Z7-F1
#
_entry.id   AF-A0A183I6Z7-F1
#
_cell.length_a   1.000
_cell.length_b   1.000
_cell.length_c   1.000
_cell.angle_alpha   90.00
_cell.angle_beta   90.00
_cell.angle_gamma   90.00
#
_symmetry.space_group_name_H-M   'P 1'
#
loop_
_entity.id
_entity.type
_entity.pdbx_description
1 polymer ?
#
loop_
_entity_poly.entity_id
_entity_poly.type
_entity_poly.pdbx_seq_one_letter_code
_entity_poly.pdbx_strand_id
1 'polypeptide(L)'
;MNGEKIENGNKDDPLDISSINFNSEAYLSNLFRKKNLDELVQVEEDMINNVRRLDSEMQQLVYENYNKFLTATSTVKKMQSDFMEMGQKMESLSKRMSKIATLSKDLSSAFSKHRANVSQLSDANKK
;
A
#
# COMPACT_ATOMS: atom_id res chain seq x y z
N MET A 1 9.24 -22.18 3.68
CA MET A 1 9.49 -21.13 2.68
C MET A 1 10.99 -21.10 2.47
N ASN A 2 11.40 -21.71 1.37
CA ASN A 2 12.79 -22.04 1.09
C ASN A 2 13.51 -20.76 0.69
N GLY A 3 14.51 -20.37 1.47
CA GLY A 3 15.46 -19.36 1.04
C GLY A 3 16.22 -19.92 -0.15
N GLU A 4 15.91 -19.41 -1.34
CA GLU A 4 16.77 -19.57 -2.51
C GLU A 4 18.15 -19.05 -2.11
N LYS A 5 19.08 -20.00 -1.94
CA LYS A 5 20.51 -19.70 -1.92
C LYS A 5 20.83 -19.10 -3.28
N ILE A 6 20.95 -17.78 -3.34
CA ILE A 6 21.57 -17.11 -4.47
C ILE A 6 23.01 -17.60 -4.49
N GLU A 7 23.34 -18.42 -5.49
CA GLU A 7 24.70 -18.86 -5.78
C GLU A 7 25.60 -17.63 -5.88
N ASN A 8 26.46 -17.44 -4.88
CA ASN A 8 27.57 -16.49 -4.98
C ASN A 8 28.58 -17.07 -5.97
N GLY A 9 28.40 -16.82 -7.26
CA GLY A 9 29.51 -16.82 -8.21
C GLY A 9 30.58 -15.84 -7.71
N ASN A 10 31.85 -16.22 -7.84
CA ASN A 10 33.03 -15.49 -7.33
C ASN A 10 32.91 -13.95 -7.45
N LYS A 11 32.52 -13.27 -6.37
CA LYS A 11 32.42 -11.79 -6.28
C LYS A 11 33.78 -11.09 -6.16
N ASP A 12 34.86 -11.81 -6.43
CA ASP A 12 36.24 -11.38 -6.23
C ASP A 12 37.06 -11.48 -7.52
N ASP A 13 36.40 -11.59 -8.68
CA ASP A 13 37.08 -11.55 -9.97
C ASP A 13 37.44 -10.10 -10.33
N PRO A 14 38.73 -9.73 -10.47
CA PRO A 14 39.14 -8.41 -10.92
C PRO A 14 38.82 -8.14 -12.39
N LEU A 15 38.39 -9.15 -13.16
CA LEU A 15 37.97 -9.00 -14.55
C LEU A 15 36.44 -8.88 -14.72
N ASP A 16 35.65 -9.06 -13.67
CA ASP A 16 34.21 -8.89 -13.75
C ASP A 16 33.82 -7.42 -13.54
N ILE A 17 33.18 -6.81 -14.54
CA ILE A 17 32.68 -5.41 -14.50
C ILE A 17 31.68 -5.19 -13.35
N SER A 18 30.99 -6.24 -12.90
CA SER A 18 30.01 -6.17 -11.81
C SER A 18 30.63 -6.40 -10.43
N SER A 19 31.90 -6.78 -10.37
CA SER A 19 32.62 -7.09 -9.14
C SER A 19 33.05 -5.82 -8.40
N ILE A 20 33.06 -5.89 -7.08
CA ILE A 20 33.54 -4.77 -6.25
C ILE A 20 35.05 -4.56 -6.35
N ASN A 21 35.78 -5.62 -6.71
CA ASN A 21 37.22 -5.61 -6.90
C ASN A 21 37.63 -5.48 -8.38
N PHE A 22 36.71 -4.98 -9.22
CA PHE A 22 36.97 -4.76 -10.64
C PHE A 22 38.23 -3.90 -10.86
N ASN A 23 39.12 -4.41 -11.70
CA ASN A 23 40.32 -3.71 -12.12
C ASN A 23 40.24 -3.42 -13.62
N SER A 24 40.01 -2.14 -13.95
CA SER A 24 39.87 -1.68 -15.34
C SER A 24 41.10 -1.96 -16.19
N GLU A 25 42.30 -1.78 -15.65
CA GLU A 25 43.56 -1.98 -16.38
C GLU A 25 43.78 -3.47 -16.71
N ALA A 26 43.51 -4.35 -15.75
CA ALA A 26 43.59 -5.79 -15.94
C ALA A 26 42.54 -6.29 -16.94
N TYR A 27 41.31 -5.76 -16.86
CA TYR A 27 40.23 -6.07 -17.79
C TYR A 27 40.56 -5.65 -19.23
N LEU A 28 40.99 -4.40 -19.43
CA LEU A 28 41.37 -3.88 -20.75
C LEU A 28 42.58 -4.62 -21.32
N SER A 29 43.60 -4.89 -20.49
CA SER A 29 44.76 -5.70 -20.88
C SER A 29 44.35 -7.11 -21.32
N ASN A 30 43.38 -7.73 -20.64
CA ASN A 30 42.84 -9.02 -21.01
C ASN A 30 42.07 -8.95 -22.35
N LEU A 31 41.28 -7.89 -22.52
CA LEU A 31 40.47 -7.65 -23.71
C LEU A 31 41.35 -7.45 -24.95
N PHE A 32 42.37 -6.60 -24.87
CA PHE A 32 43.32 -6.36 -25.99
C PHE A 32 44.14 -7.60 -26.36
N ARG A 33 44.38 -8.52 -25.41
CA ARG A 33 45.10 -9.78 -25.69
C ARG A 33 44.20 -10.83 -26.35
N LYS A 34 42.89 -10.80 -26.12
CA LYS A 34 41.96 -11.86 -26.53
C LYS A 34 41.09 -11.49 -27.73
N LYS A 35 40.91 -10.20 -28.01
CA LYS A 35 39.98 -9.70 -29.02
C LYS A 35 40.73 -9.01 -30.17
N ASN A 36 40.23 -9.20 -31.38
CA ASN A 36 40.68 -8.44 -32.53
C ASN A 36 39.98 -7.06 -32.60
N LEU A 37 40.38 -6.21 -33.56
CA LEU A 37 39.88 -4.84 -33.65
C LEU A 37 38.36 -4.77 -33.89
N ASP A 38 37.83 -5.62 -34.77
CA ASP A 38 36.39 -5.64 -35.08
C ASP A 38 35.57 -6.07 -33.86
N GLU A 39 36.05 -7.07 -33.13
CA GLU A 39 35.43 -7.49 -31.87
C GLU A 39 35.52 -6.40 -30.80
N LEU A 40 36.61 -5.63 -30.76
CA LEU A 40 36.77 -4.53 -29.81
C LEU A 40 35.78 -3.38 -30.10
N VAL A 41 35.54 -3.08 -31.37
CA VAL A 41 34.51 -2.11 -31.80
C VAL A 41 33.11 -2.59 -31.39
N GLN A 42 32.81 -3.88 -31.56
CA GLN A 42 31.53 -4.44 -31.08
C GLN A 42 31.37 -4.32 -29.57
N VAL A 43 32.43 -4.60 -28.80
CA VAL A 43 32.41 -4.45 -27.33
C VAL A 43 32.16 -2.99 -26.93
N GLU A 44 32.75 -2.03 -27.65
CA GLU A 44 32.52 -0.60 -27.42
C GLU A 44 31.06 -0.21 -27.71
N GLU A 45 30.51 -0.65 -28.84
CA GLU A 45 29.12 -0.40 -29.21
C GLU A 45 28.14 -0.99 -28.18
N ASP A 46 28.38 -2.24 -27.75
CA ASP A 46 27.59 -2.91 -26.71
C ASP A 46 27.69 -2.17 -25.38
N MET A 47 28.87 -1.68 -25.00
CA MET A 47 29.06 -0.91 -23.76
C MET A 47 28.28 0.40 -23.81
N ILE A 48 28.33 1.13 -24.94
CA ILE A 48 27.55 2.36 -25.13
C ILE A 48 26.04 2.08 -25.04
N ASN A 49 25.57 1.01 -25.67
CA ASN A 49 24.16 0.61 -25.61
C ASN A 49 23.74 0.23 -24.19
N ASN A 50 24.59 -0.49 -23.46
CA ASN A 50 24.34 -0.83 -22.06
C ASN A 50 24.27 0.41 -21.16
N VAL A 51 25.14 1.40 -21.34
CA VAL A 51 25.09 2.67 -20.59
C VAL A 51 23.75 3.37 -20.82
N ARG A 52 23.30 3.50 -22.07
CA ARG A 52 22.01 4.13 -22.41
C ARG A 52 20.82 3.37 -21.85
N ARG A 53 20.86 2.03 -21.91
CA ARG A 53 19.81 1.16 -21.35
C ARG A 53 19.74 1.31 -19.83
N LEU A 54 20.87 1.26 -19.13
CA LEU A 54 20.92 1.41 -17.68
C LEU A 54 20.41 2.78 -17.22
N ASP A 55 20.72 3.85 -17.95
CA ASP A 55 20.17 5.19 -17.66
C ASP A 55 18.64 5.21 -17.83
N SER A 56 18.14 4.61 -18.92
CA SER A 56 16.69 4.52 -19.17
C SER A 56 15.97 3.69 -18.11
N GLU A 57 16.56 2.56 -17.69
CA GLU A 57 16.03 1.71 -16.63
C GLU A 57 16.01 2.42 -15.28
N MET A 58 17.07 3.18 -14.97
CA MET A 58 17.12 4.02 -13.77
C MET A 58 16.00 5.06 -13.79
N GLN A 59 15.82 5.77 -14.90
CA GLN A 59 14.74 6.76 -15.05
C GLN A 59 13.36 6.12 -14.90
N GLN A 60 13.13 4.96 -15.53
CA GLN A 60 11.87 4.22 -15.39
C GLN A 60 11.61 3.81 -13.94
N LEU A 61 12.62 3.29 -13.24
CA LEU A 61 12.49 2.87 -11.84
C LEU A 61 12.14 4.05 -10.93
N VAL A 62 12.79 5.20 -11.15
CA VAL A 62 12.48 6.43 -10.42
C VAL A 62 11.05 6.86 -10.70
N TYR A 63 10.63 6.89 -11.97
CA TYR A 63 9.26 7.26 -12.35
C TYR A 63 8.22 6.32 -11.72
N GLU A 64 8.41 5.01 -11.83
CA GLU A 64 7.49 4.03 -11.26
C GLU A 64 7.39 4.18 -9.74
N ASN A 65 8.51 4.37 -9.05
CA ASN A 65 8.51 4.57 -7.60
C ASN A 65 7.79 5.86 -7.22
N TYR A 66 8.07 6.98 -7.87
CA TYR A 66 7.34 8.23 -7.63
C TYR A 66 5.85 8.09 -7.88
N ASN A 67 5.45 7.43 -8.97
CA ASN A 67 4.04 7.20 -9.26
C ASN A 67 3.35 6.32 -8.21
N LYS A 68 4.04 5.26 -7.74
CA LYS A 68 3.56 4.42 -6.63
C LYS A 68 3.41 5.23 -5.34
N PHE A 69 4.38 6.10 -5.00
CA PHE A 69 4.28 6.99 -3.83
C PHE A 69 3.13 8.00 -3.93
N LEU A 70 2.96 8.64 -5.09
CA LEU A 70 1.84 9.55 -5.36
C LEU A 70 0.49 8.85 -5.22
N THR A 71 0.37 7.65 -5.77
CA THR A 71 -0.85 6.83 -5.70
C THR A 71 -1.13 6.39 -4.26
N ALA A 72 -0.11 5.94 -3.53
CA ALA A 72 -0.23 5.55 -2.13
C ALA A 72 -0.67 6.75 -1.27
N THR A 73 -0.05 7.91 -1.47
CA THR A 73 -0.40 9.15 -0.75
C THR A 73 -1.84 9.57 -1.03
N SER A 74 -2.26 9.50 -2.30
CA SER A 74 -3.64 9.81 -2.70
C SER A 74 -4.64 8.83 -2.09
N THR A 75 -4.28 7.54 -2.04
CA THR A 75 -5.09 6.51 -1.38
C THR A 75 -5.24 6.77 0.11
N VAL A 76 -4.16 7.09 0.82
CA VAL A 76 -4.20 7.44 2.25
C VAL A 76 -5.10 8.66 2.49
N LYS A 77 -4.99 9.70 1.65
CA LYS A 77 -5.85 10.90 1.75
C LYS A 77 -7.33 10.55 1.54
N LYS A 78 -7.63 9.69 0.57
CA LYS A 78 -8.99 9.20 0.34
C LYS A 78 -9.50 8.39 1.53
N MET A 79 -8.71 7.45 2.04
CA MET A 79 -9.06 6.66 3.22
C MET A 79 -9.37 7.53 4.44
N GLN A 80 -8.59 8.61 4.65
CA GLN A 80 -8.84 9.57 5.73
C GLN A 80 -10.20 10.26 5.56
N SER A 81 -10.52 10.72 4.35
CA SER A 81 -11.82 11.34 4.04
C SER A 81 -12.97 10.37 4.28
N ASP A 82 -12.85 9.14 3.76
CA ASP A 82 -13.87 8.10 3.90
C ASP A 82 -14.11 7.75 5.38
N PHE A 83 -13.05 7.68 6.19
CA PHE A 83 -13.15 7.45 7.64
C PHE A 83 -13.85 8.60 8.38
N MET A 84 -13.59 9.85 7.99
CA MET A 84 -14.27 11.00 8.59
C MET A 84 -15.77 10.98 8.26
N GLU A 85 -16.14 10.68 7.02
CA GLU A 85 -17.55 10.55 6.63
C GLU A 85 -18.23 9.39 7.37
N MET A 86 -17.56 8.24 7.50
CA MET A 86 -18.04 7.11 8.28
C MET A 86 -18.31 7.51 9.74
N GLY A 87 -17.38 8.24 10.37
CA GLY A 87 -17.53 8.72 11.74
C GLY A 87 -18.78 9.60 11.91
N GLN A 88 -19.01 10.53 10.99
CA GLN A 88 -20.20 11.39 11.00
C GLN A 88 -21.50 10.59 10.83
N LYS A 89 -21.52 9.61 9.92
CA LYS A 89 -22.69 8.72 9.72
C LYS A 89 -22.97 7.89 10.97
N MET A 90 -21.94 7.37 11.62
CA MET A 90 -22.08 6.56 12.84
C MET A 90 -22.59 7.40 14.02
N GLU A 91 -22.12 8.63 14.16
CA GLU A 91 -22.63 9.57 15.15
C GLU A 91 -24.12 9.89 14.91
N SER A 92 -24.50 10.15 13.66
CA SER A 92 -25.90 10.39 13.25
C SER A 92 -26.78 9.18 13.55
N LEU A 93 -26.30 7.97 13.25
CA LEU A 93 -27.00 6.73 13.57
C LEU A 93 -27.19 6.56 15.09
N SER A 94 -26.14 6.78 15.88
CA SER A 94 -26.21 6.73 17.35
C SER A 94 -27.26 7.71 17.91
N LYS A 95 -27.27 8.96 17.42
CA LYS A 95 -28.29 9.96 17.78
C LYS A 95 -29.70 9.50 17.45
N ARG A 96 -29.92 8.91 16.28
CA ARG A 96 -31.23 8.36 15.87
C ARG A 96 -31.65 7.19 16.74
N MET A 97 -30.74 6.27 17.05
CA MET A 97 -31.01 5.12 17.93
C MET A 97 -31.36 5.57 19.35
N SER A 98 -30.63 6.55 19.90
CA SER A 98 -30.96 7.16 21.19
C SER A 98 -32.36 7.79 21.18
N LYS A 99 -32.71 8.51 20.11
CA LYS A 99 -34.06 9.06 19.95
C LYS A 99 -35.14 7.98 19.92
N ILE A 100 -34.91 6.87 19.20
CA ILE A 100 -35.83 5.73 19.16
C ILE A 100 -35.98 5.10 20.55
N ALA A 101 -34.88 4.93 21.30
CA ALA A 101 -34.91 4.37 22.64
C ALA A 101 -35.74 5.25 23.60
N THR A 102 -35.56 6.58 23.55
CA THR A 102 -36.35 7.53 24.34
C THR A 102 -37.83 7.46 23.97
N LEU A 103 -38.17 7.50 22.67
CA LEU A 103 -39.57 7.41 22.22
C LEU A 103 -40.23 6.08 22.64
N SER A 104 -39.49 4.97 22.57
CA SER A 104 -39.97 3.66 23.02
C SER A 104 -40.25 3.64 24.54
N LYS A 105 -39.39 4.27 25.33
CA LYS A 105 -39.56 4.43 26.78
C LYS A 105 -40.79 5.28 27.10
N ASP A 106 -40.97 6.39 26.40
CA ASP A 106 -42.11 7.29 26.59
C ASP A 106 -43.43 6.58 26.23
N LEU A 107 -43.46 5.84 25.12
CA LEU A 107 -44.61 5.04 24.71
C LEU A 107 -44.96 3.95 25.72
N SER A 108 -43.95 3.23 26.22
CA SER A 108 -44.12 2.21 27.25
C SER A 108 -44.69 2.80 28.55
N SER A 109 -44.19 3.97 28.97
CA SER A 109 -44.70 4.71 30.13
C SER A 109 -46.16 5.14 29.94
N ALA A 110 -46.51 5.68 28.76
CA ALA A 110 -47.88 6.07 28.44
C ALA A 110 -48.84 4.87 28.48
N PHE A 111 -48.48 3.73 27.88
CA PHE A 111 -49.30 2.52 27.94
C PHE A 111 -49.40 1.94 29.35
N SER A 112 -48.33 2.00 30.16
CA SER A 112 -48.39 1.56 31.56
C SER A 112 -49.37 2.41 32.37
N LYS A 113 -49.35 3.74 32.21
CA LYS A 113 -50.31 4.65 32.86
C LYS A 113 -51.74 4.36 32.41
N HIS A 114 -51.96 4.19 31.11
CA HIS A 114 -53.28 3.89 30.57
C HIS A 114 -53.83 2.56 31.11
N ARG A 115 -53.00 1.52 31.15
CA ARG A 115 -53.36 0.21 31.73
C ARG A 115 -53.71 0.31 33.21
N ALA A 116 -52.95 1.09 33.99
CA ALA A 116 -53.25 1.32 35.40
C ALA A 116 -54.62 2.00 35.58
N ASN A 117 -54.91 3.03 34.78
CA ASN A 117 -56.21 3.72 34.83
C ASN A 117 -57.38 2.79 34.47
N VAL A 118 -57.23 1.97 33.42
CA VAL A 118 -58.25 0.99 33.02
C VAL A 118 -58.48 -0.06 34.11
N SER A 119 -57.40 -0.55 34.75
CA SER A 119 -57.52 -1.47 35.89
C SER A 119 -58.30 -0.85 37.05
N GLN A 120 -57.96 0.39 37.43
CA GLN A 120 -58.66 1.10 38.51
C GLN A 120 -60.15 1.29 38.24
N LEU A 121 -60.52 1.66 37.00
CA LEU A 121 -61.93 1.78 36.61
C LEU A 121 -62.64 0.43 36.62
N SER A 122 -61.98 -0.64 36.16
CA SER A 122 -62.53 -1.99 36.22
C SER A 122 -62.75 -2.46 37.66
N ASP A 123 -61.86 -2.11 38.59
CA ASP A 123 -61.98 -2.49 40.00
C ASP A 123 -63.06 -1.68 40.72
N ALA A 124 -63.22 -0.39 40.37
CA ALA A 124 -64.28 0.47 40.88
C ALA A 124 -65.68 0.00 40.44
N ASN A 125 -65.82 -0.50 39.21
CA ASN A 125 -67.08 -1.03 38.68
C ASN A 125 -67.44 -2.44 39.18
N LYS A 126 -66.57 -3.11 39.94
CA LYS A 126 -66.81 -4.45 40.52
C LYS A 126 -67.37 -4.40 41.95
N LYS A 127 -67.48 -3.22 42.56
CA LYS A 127 -68.14 -2.99 43.85
C LYS A 127 -69.55 -2.49 43.65
#